data_AF-Q6F0N9-F1
#
_entry.id   AF-Q6F0N9-F1
#
_cell.length_a   1.000
_cell.length_b   1.000
_cell.length_c   1.000
_cell.angle_alpha   90.00
_cell.angle_beta   90.00
_cell.angle_gamma   90.00
#
_symmetry.space_group_name_H-M   'P 1'
#
loop_
_entity.id
_entity.type
_entity.pdbx_description
1 polymer ?
#
loop_
_entity_poly.entity_id
_entity_poly.type
_entity_poly.pdbx_seq_one_letter_code
_entity_poly.pdbx_strand_id
1 'polypeptide(L)'
;MDKKYKLWNYKYDFSEINLKNWKEVLKDTFKLNTRKIALLSMLFAIEILMTIISKVIMGLAIPMIVGVYTIEISFFVILIIYLCSNYIYASILSITAIWFRLLLGSEPVGLLSMMISDTAFLTIFAVLFFILKKFIFLKFKFKNQIKILIALICFAGLISMIGSGFISMLCNDKFIFEMYYLSDDGSGYWKMLLWVGFGVTLAKYSINILLFASTLKVLLILIKQSRV
;
A
#
# COMPACT_ATOMS: atom_id res chain seq x y z
N MET A 1 -22.28 8.84 22.44
CA MET A 1 -21.54 9.07 21.18
C MET A 1 -21.65 10.53 20.79
N ASP A 2 -20.56 11.28 20.88
CA ASP A 2 -20.53 12.64 20.32
C ASP A 2 -20.67 12.55 18.80
N LYS A 3 -21.77 13.12 18.26
CA LYS A 3 -22.10 13.12 16.82
C LYS A 3 -21.07 13.84 15.91
N LYS A 4 -19.90 14.23 16.42
CA LYS A 4 -18.93 15.12 15.77
C LYS A 4 -17.83 14.43 14.95
N TYR A 5 -17.70 13.10 15.01
CA TYR A 5 -16.60 12.36 14.35
C TYR A 5 -17.04 11.52 13.13
N LYS A 6 -18.06 11.99 12.40
CA LYS A 6 -18.72 11.22 11.33
C LYS A 6 -17.98 11.23 10.00
N LEU A 7 -16.84 10.56 9.88
CA LEU A 7 -16.46 10.04 8.55
C LEU A 7 -16.62 8.54 8.47
N TRP A 8 -16.26 7.89 9.56
CA TRP A 8 -16.39 6.46 9.74
C TRP A 8 -17.36 6.28 10.91
N ASN A 9 -18.68 6.39 10.69
CA ASN A 9 -19.71 6.18 11.73
C ASN A 9 -19.75 4.76 12.33
N TYR A 10 -18.70 3.99 12.11
CA TYR A 10 -18.88 2.64 11.63
C TYR A 10 -17.82 1.71 12.24
N LYS A 11 -16.68 2.28 12.67
CA LYS A 11 -15.54 1.60 13.28
C LYS A 11 -14.69 2.67 13.97
N TYR A 12 -14.23 2.38 15.18
CA TYR A 12 -13.16 3.15 15.79
C TYR A 12 -11.90 3.03 14.94
N ASP A 13 -11.42 4.14 14.39
CA ASP A 13 -10.09 4.18 13.80
C ASP A 13 -9.06 4.35 14.92
N PHE A 14 -7.88 3.75 14.78
CA PHE A 14 -6.75 4.03 15.66
C PHE A 14 -6.50 5.53 15.83
N SER A 15 -6.76 6.35 14.81
CA SER A 15 -6.63 7.81 14.92
C SER A 15 -7.49 8.45 16.02
N GLU A 16 -8.54 7.76 16.48
CA GLU A 16 -9.49 8.19 17.51
C GLU A 16 -9.16 7.63 18.91
N ILE A 17 -8.04 6.91 19.04
CA ILE A 17 -7.62 6.33 20.32
C ILE A 17 -7.36 7.43 21.36
N ASN A 18 -7.97 7.27 22.53
CA ASN A 18 -7.81 8.08 23.72
C ASN A 18 -7.78 7.17 24.96
N LEU A 19 -7.43 7.75 26.11
CA LEU A 19 -7.32 7.00 27.37
C LEU A 19 -8.60 6.27 27.79
N LYS A 20 -9.77 6.67 27.27
CA LYS A 20 -11.07 6.09 27.64
C LYS A 20 -11.50 4.94 26.71
N ASN A 21 -11.17 5.00 25.42
CA ASN A 21 -11.65 4.05 24.42
C ASN A 21 -10.59 3.05 23.92
N TRP A 22 -9.34 3.11 24.39
CA TRP A 22 -8.23 2.33 23.84
C TRP A 22 -8.49 0.81 23.78
N LYS A 23 -9.12 0.24 24.81
CA LYS A 23 -9.49 -1.19 24.84
C LYS A 23 -10.52 -1.54 23.76
N GLU A 24 -11.52 -0.68 23.55
CA GLU A 24 -12.55 -0.86 22.52
C GLU A 24 -11.94 -0.74 21.12
N VAL A 25 -11.10 0.27 20.90
CA VAL A 25 -10.43 0.48 19.60
C VAL A 25 -9.53 -0.71 19.25
N LEU A 26 -8.73 -1.22 20.20
CA LEU A 26 -7.90 -2.40 19.98
C LEU A 26 -8.76 -3.64 19.69
N LYS A 27 -9.80 -3.87 20.49
CA LYS A 27 -10.70 -5.02 20.30
C LYS A 27 -11.37 -4.97 18.93
N ASP A 28 -11.93 -3.84 18.51
CA ASP A 28 -12.60 -3.71 17.21
C ASP A 28 -11.63 -3.75 16.03
N THR A 29 -10.39 -3.32 16.24
CA THR A 29 -9.32 -3.42 15.24
C THR A 29 -8.98 -4.88 14.95
N PHE A 30 -8.76 -5.68 16.00
CA PHE A 30 -8.26 -7.06 15.89
C PHE A 30 -9.34 -8.13 15.86
N LYS A 31 -10.59 -7.79 16.20
CA LYS A 31 -11.71 -8.74 16.10
C LYS A 31 -11.90 -9.16 14.64
N LEU A 32 -11.81 -10.46 14.41
CA LEU A 32 -12.14 -11.12 13.15
C LEU A 32 -13.55 -11.70 13.29
N ASN A 33 -14.50 -11.17 12.53
CA ASN A 33 -15.80 -11.79 12.35
C ASN A 33 -15.85 -12.43 10.95
N THR A 34 -16.79 -13.35 10.73
CA THR A 34 -16.94 -14.06 9.45
C THR A 34 -17.06 -13.10 8.26
N ARG A 35 -17.77 -11.98 8.43
CA ARG A 35 -17.92 -10.94 7.40
C ARG A 35 -16.58 -10.29 7.02
N LYS A 36 -15.72 -9.97 8.01
CA LYS A 36 -14.39 -9.38 7.79
C LYS A 36 -13.44 -10.38 7.17
N ILE A 37 -13.48 -11.65 7.59
CA ILE A 37 -12.70 -12.72 6.95
C ILE A 37 -13.12 -12.84 5.48
N ALA A 38 -14.42 -12.96 5.19
CA ALA A 38 -14.93 -13.02 3.81
C ALA A 38 -14.49 -11.80 2.98
N LEU A 39 -14.60 -10.59 3.54
CA LEU A 39 -14.15 -9.36 2.85
C LEU A 39 -12.65 -9.38 2.56
N LEU A 40 -11.82 -9.74 3.54
CA LEU A 40 -10.37 -9.82 3.38
C LEU A 40 -9.97 -10.90 2.37
N SER A 41 -10.64 -12.07 2.38
CA SER A 41 -10.43 -13.14 1.41
C SER A 41 -10.83 -12.70 0.00
N MET A 42 -11.95 -11.99 -0.18
CA MET A 42 -12.35 -11.44 -1.48
C MET A 42 -11.33 -10.41 -1.99
N LEU A 43 -10.89 -9.48 -1.14
CA LEU A 43 -9.89 -8.48 -1.52
C LEU A 43 -8.53 -9.12 -1.82
N PHE A 44 -8.14 -10.16 -1.09
CA PHE A 44 -6.93 -10.93 -1.38
C PHE A 44 -7.03 -11.66 -2.72
N ALA A 45 -8.18 -12.29 -3.02
CA ALA A 45 -8.41 -12.90 -4.33
C ALA A 45 -8.34 -11.87 -5.46
N ILE A 46 -8.88 -10.65 -5.26
CA ILE A 46 -8.75 -9.54 -6.20
C ILE A 46 -7.28 -9.13 -6.37
N GLU A 47 -6.49 -9.05 -5.29
CA GLU A 47 -5.05 -8.73 -5.37
C GLU A 47 -4.29 -9.76 -6.22
N ILE A 48 -4.58 -11.06 -6.04
CA ILE A 48 -3.98 -12.12 -6.84
C ILE A 48 -4.43 -12.03 -8.30
N LEU A 49 -5.72 -11.77 -8.55
CA LEU A 49 -6.25 -11.57 -9.91
C LEU A 49 -5.58 -10.38 -10.59
N MET A 50 -5.47 -9.24 -9.90
CA MET A 50 -4.79 -8.04 -10.40
C MET A 50 -3.30 -8.28 -10.66
N THR A 51 -2.64 -9.09 -9.82
CA THR A 51 -1.26 -9.52 -10.05
C THR A 51 -1.13 -10.33 -11.34
N ILE A 52 -2.02 -11.30 -11.57
CA ILE A 52 -2.02 -12.11 -12.80
C ILE A 52 -2.29 -11.22 -14.02
N ILE A 53 -3.29 -10.35 -13.95
CA ILE A 53 -3.62 -9.39 -15.00
C ILE A 53 -2.43 -8.48 -15.28
N SER A 54 -1.78 -7.95 -14.24
CA SER A 54 -0.60 -7.09 -14.38
C SER A 54 0.54 -7.85 -15.06
N LYS A 55 0.79 -9.11 -14.70
CA LYS A 55 1.84 -9.92 -15.32
C LYS A 55 1.55 -10.20 -16.80
N VAL A 56 0.30 -10.50 -17.16
CA VAL A 56 -0.10 -10.76 -18.55
C VAL A 56 -0.10 -9.49 -19.40
N ILE A 57 -0.71 -8.41 -18.92
CA ILE A 57 -0.82 -7.16 -19.68
C ILE A 57 0.54 -6.45 -19.77
N MET A 58 1.25 -6.29 -18.65
CA MET A 58 2.53 -5.58 -18.65
C MET A 58 3.68 -6.45 -19.14
N GLY A 59 3.62 -7.78 -18.99
CA GLY A 59 4.61 -8.67 -19.60
C GLY A 59 4.61 -8.62 -21.13
N LEU A 60 3.47 -8.25 -21.74
CA LEU A 60 3.37 -7.99 -23.18
C LEU A 60 3.70 -6.54 -23.56
N ALA A 61 3.41 -5.58 -22.68
CA ALA A 61 3.45 -4.15 -23.01
C ALA A 61 4.71 -3.39 -22.53
N ILE A 62 5.37 -3.87 -21.47
CA ILE A 62 6.53 -3.20 -20.87
C ILE A 62 7.63 -4.25 -20.70
N PRO A 63 8.63 -4.29 -21.60
CA PRO A 63 9.80 -5.16 -21.39
C PRO A 63 10.43 -4.81 -20.04
N MET A 64 10.89 -5.84 -19.31
CA MET A 64 11.58 -5.67 -18.02
C MET A 64 12.59 -4.51 -18.10
N ILE A 65 12.41 -3.50 -17.25
CA ILE A 65 13.24 -2.31 -17.29
C ILE A 65 14.63 -2.72 -16.76
N VAL A 66 15.61 -2.73 -17.66
CA VAL A 66 16.98 -3.22 -17.39
C VAL A 66 16.99 -4.69 -16.92
N GLY A 67 16.00 -5.50 -17.33
CA GLY A 67 15.96 -6.94 -17.05
C GLY A 67 15.66 -7.35 -15.60
N VAL A 68 15.58 -6.41 -14.65
CA VAL A 68 15.41 -6.70 -13.22
C VAL A 68 14.16 -6.06 -12.63
N TYR A 69 13.71 -4.92 -13.17
CA TYR A 69 12.59 -4.18 -12.59
C TYR A 69 11.28 -4.38 -13.35
N THR A 70 10.22 -4.66 -12.60
CA THR A 70 8.85 -4.80 -13.10
C THR A 70 7.92 -3.80 -12.42
N ILE A 71 7.14 -3.07 -13.21
CA ILE A 71 6.03 -2.25 -12.71
C ILE A 71 4.83 -3.15 -12.53
N GLU A 72 4.14 -3.04 -11.39
CA GLU A 72 2.95 -3.83 -11.12
C GLU A 72 1.80 -2.96 -10.63
N ILE A 73 0.61 -3.30 -11.11
CA ILE A 73 -0.64 -2.60 -10.84
C ILE A 73 -1.57 -3.45 -9.96
N SER A 74 -1.05 -4.03 -8.88
CA SER A 74 -1.89 -4.74 -7.91
C SER A 74 -1.97 -4.00 -6.57
N PHE A 75 -0.85 -3.40 -6.13
CA PHE A 75 -0.68 -2.81 -4.80
C PHE A 75 -1.76 -1.80 -4.35
N PHE A 76 -2.50 -1.15 -5.27
CA PHE A 76 -3.67 -0.34 -4.91
C PHE A 76 -4.75 -1.13 -4.13
N VAL A 77 -4.90 -2.44 -4.37
CA VAL A 77 -5.83 -3.30 -3.62
C VAL A 77 -5.35 -3.49 -2.18
N ILE A 78 -4.04 -3.57 -1.93
CA ILE A 78 -3.47 -3.56 -0.58
C ILE A 78 -3.83 -2.25 0.15
N LEU A 79 -3.81 -1.11 -0.54
CA LEU A 79 -4.27 0.17 0.03
C LEU A 79 -5.78 0.17 0.35
N ILE A 80 -6.59 -0.51 -0.47
CA ILE A 80 -8.02 -0.74 -0.18
C ILE A 80 -8.18 -1.61 1.06
N ILE A 81 -7.42 -2.69 1.18
CA ILE A 81 -7.41 -3.58 2.36
C ILE A 81 -7.04 -2.78 3.61
N TYR A 82 -6.00 -1.94 3.53
CA TYR A 82 -5.59 -1.06 4.63
C TYR A 82 -6.75 -0.17 5.09
N LEU A 83 -7.46 0.48 4.17
CA LEU A 83 -8.57 1.37 4.50
C LEU A 83 -9.79 0.63 5.07
N CYS A 84 -10.08 -0.57 4.57
CA CYS A 84 -11.21 -1.39 5.05
C CYS A 84 -10.93 -2.05 6.40
N SER A 85 -9.67 -2.37 6.68
CA SER A 85 -9.26 -3.15 7.84
C SER A 85 -8.26 -2.38 8.71
N ASN A 86 -6.97 -2.69 8.64
CA ASN A 86 -5.90 -1.99 9.34
C ASN A 86 -4.56 -2.32 8.66
N TYR A 87 -3.50 -1.66 9.12
CA TYR A 87 -2.13 -1.87 8.66
C TYR A 87 -1.67 -3.34 8.77
N ILE A 88 -2.01 -4.04 9.85
CA ILE A 88 -1.52 -5.39 10.13
C ILE A 88 -2.09 -6.41 9.15
N TYR A 89 -3.40 -6.36 8.87
CA TYR A 89 -3.97 -7.27 7.87
C TYR A 89 -3.51 -6.93 6.46
N ALA A 90 -3.35 -5.64 6.15
CA ALA A 90 -2.81 -5.21 4.87
C ALA A 90 -1.36 -5.68 4.66
N SER A 91 -0.51 -5.59 5.69
CA SER A 91 0.89 -6.02 5.60
C SER A 91 1.01 -7.54 5.46
N ILE A 92 0.25 -8.31 6.25
CA ILE A 92 0.22 -9.78 6.14
C ILE A 92 -0.22 -10.19 4.73
N LEU A 93 -1.34 -9.65 4.23
CA LEU A 93 -1.85 -10.00 2.90
C LEU A 93 -0.92 -9.52 1.79
N SER A 94 -0.26 -8.37 1.94
CA SER A 94 0.76 -7.90 1.00
C SER A 94 1.94 -8.87 0.92
N ILE A 95 2.49 -9.28 2.07
CA ILE A 95 3.62 -10.22 2.12
C ILE A 95 3.20 -11.56 1.51
N THR A 96 2.05 -12.10 1.89
CA THR A 96 1.54 -13.36 1.33
C THR A 96 1.29 -13.26 -0.18
N ALA A 97 0.73 -12.15 -0.68
CA ALA A 97 0.49 -11.95 -2.10
C ALA A 97 1.79 -11.89 -2.91
N ILE A 98 2.83 -11.24 -2.38
CA ILE A 98 4.14 -11.17 -3.02
C ILE A 98 4.76 -12.57 -3.10
N TRP A 99 4.78 -13.32 -1.99
CA TRP A 99 5.33 -14.67 -1.98
C TRP A 99 4.51 -15.68 -2.79
N PHE A 100 3.20 -15.47 -2.94
CA PHE A 100 2.36 -16.28 -3.81
C PHE A 100 2.86 -16.28 -5.27
N ARG A 101 3.55 -15.21 -5.70
CA ARG A 101 4.10 -15.10 -7.06
C ARG A 101 5.27 -16.03 -7.32
N LEU A 102 5.88 -16.59 -6.28
CA LEU A 102 6.83 -17.69 -6.45
C LEU A 102 6.18 -18.86 -7.19
N LEU A 103 4.89 -19.14 -6.93
CA LEU A 103 4.11 -20.16 -7.64
C LEU A 103 3.82 -19.78 -9.10
N LEU A 104 3.93 -18.49 -9.44
CA LEU A 104 3.77 -17.98 -10.80
C LEU A 104 5.11 -17.91 -11.55
N GLY A 105 6.20 -18.43 -10.97
CA GLY A 105 7.53 -18.48 -11.59
C GLY A 105 8.36 -17.18 -11.45
N SER A 106 8.02 -16.30 -10.49
CA SER A 106 8.89 -15.16 -10.16
C SER A 106 10.09 -15.62 -9.32
N GLU A 107 11.22 -14.92 -9.43
CA GLU A 107 12.44 -15.26 -8.69
C GLU A 107 12.48 -14.63 -7.28
N PRO A 108 13.13 -15.26 -6.28
CA PRO A 108 12.98 -14.88 -4.88
C PRO A 108 13.67 -13.56 -4.48
N VAL A 109 14.74 -13.14 -5.15
CA VAL A 109 15.53 -11.95 -4.80
C VAL A 109 14.76 -10.67 -5.16
N GLY A 110 14.13 -10.62 -6.33
CA GLY A 110 13.25 -9.53 -6.72
C GLY A 110 11.95 -9.52 -5.93
N LEU A 111 11.41 -10.68 -5.53
CA LEU A 111 10.28 -10.72 -4.59
C LEU A 111 10.67 -10.15 -3.22
N LEU A 112 11.90 -10.40 -2.74
CA LEU A 112 12.42 -9.81 -1.51
C LEU A 112 12.54 -8.28 -1.63
N SER A 113 13.17 -7.79 -2.71
CA SER A 113 13.28 -6.34 -2.98
C SER A 113 11.90 -5.67 -3.04
N MET A 114 10.94 -6.32 -3.70
CA MET A 114 9.58 -5.85 -3.80
C MET A 114 8.85 -5.84 -2.45
N MET A 115 8.99 -6.89 -1.65
CA MET A 115 8.43 -6.96 -0.30
C MET A 115 8.93 -5.80 0.56
N ILE A 116 10.23 -5.49 0.51
CA ILE A 116 10.81 -4.38 1.25
C ILE A 116 10.22 -3.05 0.79
N SER A 117 10.18 -2.82 -0.53
CA SER A 117 9.61 -1.58 -1.08
C SER A 117 8.15 -1.41 -0.68
N ASP A 118 7.32 -2.45 -0.87
CA ASP A 118 5.87 -2.41 -0.66
C ASP A 118 5.51 -2.26 0.81
N THR A 119 6.22 -2.98 1.70
CA THR A 119 6.04 -2.83 3.14
C THR A 119 6.55 -1.48 3.65
N ALA A 120 7.66 -0.96 3.12
CA ALA A 120 8.15 0.38 3.45
C ALA A 120 7.15 1.46 3.04
N PHE A 121 6.62 1.38 1.80
CA PHE A 121 5.57 2.28 1.34
C PHE A 121 4.36 2.23 2.25
N LEU A 122 3.83 1.03 2.51
CA LEU A 122 2.63 0.85 3.33
C LEU A 122 2.81 1.38 4.75
N THR A 123 4.00 1.19 5.32
CA THR A 123 4.35 1.66 6.67
C THR A 123 4.38 3.18 6.73
N ILE A 124 5.14 3.82 5.83
CA ILE A 124 5.24 5.28 5.78
C ILE A 124 3.86 5.89 5.52
N PHE A 125 3.11 5.28 4.59
CA PHE A 125 1.75 5.71 4.26
C PHE A 125 0.83 5.62 5.47
N ALA A 126 0.83 4.49 6.17
CA ALA A 126 -0.02 4.30 7.34
C ALA A 126 0.30 5.29 8.45
N VAL A 127 1.58 5.51 8.75
CA VAL A 127 2.04 6.47 9.78
C VAL A 127 1.64 7.89 9.41
N LEU A 128 1.95 8.35 8.19
CA LEU A 128 1.62 9.69 7.74
C LEU A 128 0.12 9.91 7.67
N PHE A 129 -0.62 8.96 7.11
CA PHE A 129 -2.06 9.04 7.00
C PHE A 129 -2.73 9.07 8.39
N PHE A 130 -2.24 8.29 9.35
CA PHE A 130 -2.67 8.35 10.74
C PHE A 130 -2.47 9.73 11.36
N ILE A 131 -1.28 10.32 11.20
CA ILE A 131 -0.94 11.65 11.71
C ILE A 131 -1.86 12.69 11.06
N LEU A 132 -1.96 12.71 9.73
CA LEU A 132 -2.77 13.66 8.98
C LEU A 132 -4.25 13.56 9.35
N LYS A 133 -4.78 12.34 9.49
CA LYS A 133 -6.15 12.11 9.93
C LYS A 133 -6.37 12.65 11.34
N LYS A 134 -5.46 12.36 12.27
CA LYS A 134 -5.56 12.81 13.66
C LYS A 134 -5.49 14.34 13.81
N PHE A 135 -4.59 14.99 13.09
CA PHE A 135 -4.34 16.42 13.28
C PHE A 135 -5.18 17.34 12.39
N ILE A 136 -5.51 16.92 11.16
CA ILE A 136 -6.25 17.75 10.21
C ILE A 136 -7.70 17.29 10.21
N PHE A 137 -7.91 16.03 9.89
CA PHE A 137 -9.23 15.54 9.53
C PHE A 137 -10.21 15.51 10.72
N LEU A 138 -9.73 15.13 11.91
CA LEU A 138 -10.56 15.11 13.12
C LEU A 138 -10.72 16.48 13.79
N LYS A 139 -9.82 17.44 13.53
CA LYS A 139 -9.87 18.77 14.15
C LYS A 139 -10.73 19.77 13.38
N PHE A 140 -10.74 19.69 12.05
CA PHE A 140 -11.40 20.68 11.21
C PHE A 140 -12.74 20.17 10.66
N LYS A 141 -13.77 21.03 10.70
CA LYS A 141 -15.06 20.75 10.07
C LYS A 141 -15.03 21.17 8.61
N PHE A 142 -15.00 20.18 7.72
CA PHE A 142 -14.97 20.43 6.30
C PHE A 142 -16.32 20.18 5.64
N LYS A 143 -16.71 21.05 4.70
CA LYS A 143 -17.95 20.90 3.92
C LYS A 143 -17.93 19.64 3.03
N ASN A 144 -16.78 19.32 2.45
CA ASN A 144 -16.61 18.15 1.58
C ASN A 144 -15.50 17.23 2.12
N GLN A 145 -15.88 16.37 3.06
CA GLN A 145 -14.94 15.49 3.74
C GLN A 145 -14.28 14.47 2.79
N ILE A 146 -14.96 14.03 1.73
CA ILE A 146 -14.43 13.07 0.76
C ILE A 146 -13.26 13.69 -0.02
N LYS A 147 -13.41 14.94 -0.49
CA LYS A 147 -12.35 15.63 -1.23
C LYS A 147 -11.07 15.75 -0.41
N ILE A 148 -11.21 16.00 0.89
CA ILE A 148 -10.07 16.16 1.79
C ILE A 148 -9.45 14.82 2.13
N LEU A 149 -10.26 13.77 2.32
CA LEU A 149 -9.74 12.42 2.48
C LEU A 149 -8.86 12.02 1.30
N ILE A 150 -9.32 12.27 0.06
CA ILE A 150 -8.54 12.04 -1.16
C ILE A 150 -7.25 12.87 -1.15
N ALA A 151 -7.33 14.16 -0.81
CA ALA A 151 -6.15 15.02 -0.75
C ALA A 151 -5.11 14.52 0.28
N LEU A 152 -5.54 14.07 1.46
CA LEU A 152 -4.67 13.49 2.48
C LEU A 152 -4.03 12.19 2.00
N ILE A 153 -4.77 11.34 1.28
CA ILE A 153 -4.25 10.11 0.69
C ILE A 153 -3.22 10.40 -0.39
N CYS A 154 -3.50 11.34 -1.30
CA CYS A 154 -2.53 11.73 -2.31
C CYS A 154 -1.26 12.30 -1.66
N PHE A 155 -1.40 13.15 -0.65
CA PHE A 155 -0.25 13.74 0.04
C PHE A 155 0.58 12.69 0.80
N ALA A 156 -0.07 11.82 1.59
CA ALA A 156 0.62 10.71 2.26
C ALA A 156 1.27 9.77 1.23
N GLY A 157 0.58 9.48 0.13
CA GLY A 157 1.08 8.65 -0.96
C GLY A 157 2.34 9.22 -1.62
N LEU A 158 2.35 10.51 -1.93
CA LEU A 158 3.51 11.19 -2.52
C LEU A 158 4.75 11.09 -1.62
N ILE A 159 4.62 11.36 -0.32
CA ILE A 159 5.74 11.26 0.61
C ILE A 159 6.18 9.80 0.78
N SER A 160 5.22 8.87 0.87
CA SER A 160 5.51 7.44 1.03
C SER A 160 6.22 6.86 -0.18
N MET A 161 5.86 7.33 -1.38
CA MET A 161 6.50 6.97 -2.63
C MET A 161 7.98 7.40 -2.64
N ILE A 162 8.27 8.63 -2.25
CA ILE A 162 9.65 9.13 -2.17
C ILE A 162 10.44 8.35 -1.10
N GLY A 163 9.87 8.20 0.10
CA GLY A 163 10.53 7.50 1.21
C GLY A 163 10.80 6.02 0.92
N SER A 164 9.82 5.31 0.37
CA SER A 164 10.00 3.91 -0.06
C SER A 164 10.97 3.78 -1.22
N GLY A 165 10.99 4.74 -2.15
CA GLY A 165 12.02 4.81 -3.20
C GLY A 165 13.42 4.86 -2.62
N PHE A 166 13.67 5.75 -1.65
CA PHE A 166 14.99 5.85 -1.00
C PHE A 166 15.35 4.59 -0.22
N ILE A 167 14.40 4.01 0.52
CA ILE A 167 14.63 2.75 1.25
C ILE A 167 14.95 1.62 0.28
N SER A 168 14.20 1.50 -0.83
CA SER A 168 14.46 0.51 -1.87
C SER A 168 15.84 0.70 -2.50
N MET A 169 16.23 1.94 -2.78
CA MET A 169 17.57 2.25 -3.31
C MET A 169 18.66 1.86 -2.33
N LEU A 170 18.51 2.16 -1.04
CA LEU A 170 19.46 1.77 0.01
C LEU A 170 19.55 0.24 0.17
N CYS A 171 18.42 -0.47 0.17
CA CYS A 171 18.42 -1.93 0.24
C CYS A 171 19.03 -2.56 -1.02
N ASN A 172 18.78 -1.96 -2.18
CA ASN A 172 19.37 -2.41 -3.43
C ASN A 172 20.90 -2.30 -3.42
N ASP A 173 21.41 -1.15 -2.97
CA ASP A 173 22.84 -0.88 -2.77
C ASP A 173 23.48 -1.81 -1.71
N LYS A 174 22.78 -2.05 -0.60
CA LYS A 174 23.38 -2.74 0.55
C LYS A 174 23.43 -4.26 0.46
N PHE A 175 22.48 -4.90 -0.23
CA PHE A 175 22.45 -6.36 -0.25
C PHE A 175 21.74 -6.99 -1.46
N ILE A 176 20.74 -6.35 -2.08
CA ILE A 176 20.04 -7.00 -3.20
C ILE A 176 20.97 -7.19 -4.40
N PHE A 177 21.78 -6.18 -4.74
CA PHE A 177 22.74 -6.31 -5.85
C PHE A 177 23.83 -7.34 -5.56
N GLU A 178 24.27 -7.44 -4.31
CA GLU A 178 25.20 -8.50 -3.88
C GLU A 178 24.57 -9.90 -4.07
N MET A 179 23.27 -10.06 -3.76
CA MET A 179 22.53 -11.30 -4.03
C MET A 179 22.39 -11.63 -5.51
N TYR A 180 22.43 -10.62 -6.39
CA TYR A 180 22.49 -10.78 -7.84
C TYR A 180 23.92 -10.97 -8.39
N TYR A 181 24.92 -11.08 -7.53
CA TYR A 181 26.34 -11.14 -7.90
C TYR A 181 26.80 -9.93 -8.74
N LEU A 182 26.14 -8.79 -8.57
CA LEU A 182 26.57 -7.52 -9.15
C LEU A 182 27.59 -6.88 -8.20
N SER A 183 28.67 -6.35 -8.78
CA SER A 183 29.70 -5.59 -8.05
C SER A 183 29.80 -4.18 -8.63
N ASP A 184 30.07 -3.19 -7.77
CA ASP A 184 30.46 -1.85 -8.25
C ASP A 184 31.86 -1.91 -8.86
N ASP A 185 31.92 -2.00 -10.18
CA ASP A 185 33.15 -2.01 -10.97
C ASP A 185 33.65 -0.59 -11.30
N GLY A 186 32.99 0.45 -10.78
CA GLY A 186 33.32 1.84 -11.07
C GLY A 186 32.88 2.32 -12.46
N SER A 187 32.20 1.48 -13.26
CA SER A 187 31.70 1.85 -14.60
C SER A 187 30.54 2.85 -14.58
N GLY A 188 29.97 3.10 -13.41
CA GLY A 188 28.73 3.87 -13.25
C GLY A 188 27.46 3.06 -13.48
N TYR A 189 27.56 1.81 -13.94
CA TYR A 189 26.42 0.90 -14.13
C TYR A 189 25.66 0.67 -12.81
N TRP A 190 26.38 0.52 -11.70
CA TRP A 190 25.81 0.42 -10.34
C TRP A 190 24.89 1.61 -10.01
N LYS A 191 25.41 2.83 -10.16
CA LYS A 191 24.67 4.07 -9.89
C LYS A 191 23.48 4.21 -10.83
N MET A 192 23.64 3.86 -12.11
CA MET A 192 22.54 3.85 -13.08
C MET A 192 21.41 2.92 -12.62
N LEU A 193 21.73 1.67 -12.23
CA LEU A 193 20.74 0.70 -11.75
C LEU A 193 19.99 1.18 -10.49
N LEU A 194 20.68 1.85 -9.56
CA LEU A 194 20.06 2.43 -8.37
C LEU A 194 19.06 3.54 -8.72
N TRP A 195 19.44 4.48 -9.59
CA TRP A 195 18.56 5.57 -10.01
C TRP A 195 17.39 5.10 -10.87
N VAL A 196 17.63 4.10 -11.74
CA VAL A 196 16.54 3.45 -12.49
C VAL A 196 15.59 2.74 -11.53
N GLY A 197 16.09 1.98 -10.56
CA GLY A 197 15.26 1.32 -9.54
C GLY A 197 14.42 2.30 -8.71
N PHE A 198 15.02 3.43 -8.34
CA PHE A 198 14.31 4.54 -7.70
C PHE A 198 13.19 5.08 -8.58
N GLY A 199 13.48 5.38 -9.85
CA GLY A 199 12.50 5.88 -10.82
C GLY A 199 11.35 4.89 -11.08
N VAL A 200 11.66 3.60 -11.21
CA VAL A 200 10.64 2.54 -11.38
C VAL A 200 9.75 2.45 -10.14
N THR A 201 10.32 2.57 -8.94
CA THR A 201 9.57 2.57 -7.68
C THR A 201 8.61 3.77 -7.61
N LEU A 202 9.08 4.97 -8.01
CA LEU A 202 8.21 6.15 -8.11
C LEU A 202 7.08 5.94 -9.13
N ALA A 203 7.38 5.39 -10.30
CA ALA A 203 6.37 5.12 -11.34
C ALA A 203 5.33 4.11 -10.86
N LYS A 204 5.76 3.00 -10.24
CA LYS A 204 4.89 1.97 -9.66
C LYS A 204 3.90 2.59 -8.68
N TYR A 205 4.36 3.35 -7.70
CA TYR A 205 3.47 3.91 -6.70
C TYR A 205 2.62 5.07 -7.22
N SER A 206 3.12 5.86 -8.17
CA SER A 206 2.31 6.88 -8.83
C SER A 206 1.06 6.28 -9.46
N ILE A 207 1.22 5.19 -10.23
CA ILE A 207 0.10 4.49 -10.87
C ILE A 207 -0.85 3.91 -9.82
N ASN A 208 -0.32 3.24 -8.79
CA ASN A 208 -1.14 2.63 -7.74
C ASN A 208 -1.91 3.67 -6.90
N ILE A 209 -1.31 4.83 -6.60
CA ILE A 209 -1.99 5.93 -5.90
C ILE A 209 -3.11 6.50 -6.78
N LEU A 210 -2.87 6.70 -8.08
CA LEU A 210 -3.90 7.21 -9.00
C LEU A 210 -5.10 6.25 -9.08
N LEU A 211 -4.85 4.95 -9.22
CA LEU A 211 -5.91 3.94 -9.23
C LEU A 211 -6.64 3.86 -7.90
N PHE A 212 -5.92 3.89 -6.79
CA PHE A 212 -6.51 3.92 -5.46
C PHE A 212 -7.41 5.15 -5.27
N ALA A 213 -6.94 6.34 -5.63
CA ALA A 213 -7.73 7.57 -5.54
C ALA A 213 -8.98 7.54 -6.44
N SER A 214 -8.89 6.93 -7.62
CA SER A 214 -10.02 6.79 -8.54
C SER A 214 -11.11 5.85 -8.01
N THR A 215 -10.71 4.76 -7.33
CA THR A 215 -11.61 3.76 -6.78
C THR A 215 -12.19 4.15 -5.42
N LEU A 216 -11.57 5.12 -4.73
CA LEU A 216 -11.93 5.51 -3.38
C LEU A 216 -13.38 5.98 -3.24
N LYS A 217 -13.91 6.73 -4.22
CA LYS A 217 -15.31 7.17 -4.20
C LYS A 217 -16.27 5.97 -4.22
N VAL A 218 -15.99 4.99 -5.08
CA VAL A 218 -16.79 3.76 -5.18
C VAL A 218 -16.68 2.95 -3.90
N LEU A 219 -15.47 2.80 -3.36
CA LEU A 219 -15.23 2.09 -2.11
C LEU A 219 -16.01 2.71 -0.93
N LEU A 220 -16.02 4.03 -0.81
CA LEU A 220 -16.80 4.71 0.23
C LEU A 220 -18.31 4.48 0.10
N ILE A 221 -18.83 4.41 -1.14
CA ILE A 221 -20.23 4.10 -1.40
C ILE A 221 -20.54 2.66 -0.97
N LEU A 222 -19.71 1.70 -1.38
CA LEU A 222 -19.88 0.28 -1.05
C LEU A 222 -19.85 0.02 0.45
N ILE A 223 -18.90 0.63 1.17
CA ILE A 223 -18.82 0.46 2.62
C ILE A 223 -20.03 1.06 3.34
N LYS A 224 -20.61 2.13 2.78
CA LYS A 224 -21.85 2.71 3.31
C LYS A 224 -23.06 1.79 3.07
N GLN A 225 -23.09 1.07 1.95
CA GLN A 225 -24.18 0.17 1.56
C GLN A 225 -24.11 -1.20 2.24
N SER A 226 -22.91 -1.74 2.52
CA SER A 226 -22.73 -3.05 3.17
C SER A 226 -23.18 -3.11 4.65
N ARG A 227 -23.99 -2.14 5.08
CA ARG A 227 -24.43 -1.89 6.46
C ARG A 227 -25.95 -1.71 6.57
N VAL A 228 -26.69 -1.85 5.48
CA VAL A 228 -28.11 -2.22 5.49
C VAL A 228 -28.17 -3.74 5.47
#